data_AF-A0A8T5RWY1-F1
#
_entry.id   AF-A0A8T5RWY1-F1
#
_cell.length_a   1.000
_cell.length_b   1.000
_cell.length_c   1.000
_cell.angle_alpha   90.00
_cell.angle_beta   90.00
_cell.angle_gamma   90.00
#
_symmetry.space_group_name_H-M   'P 1'
#
loop_
_entity.id
_entity.type
_entity.pdbx_description
1 polymer ?
#
loop_
_entity_poly.entity_id
_entity_poly.type
_entity_poly.pdbx_seq_one_letter_code
_entity_poly.pdbx_strand_id
1 'polypeptide(L)'
;SCWELLHHTVFWQDILLRNLDGKFIDWSTISNEENWPSDDYLSKDDNFIELVKKFNNNLEIATKKLDKIDLMKGIKIGLEHTPDVTYIRLFLVFLQHTSYHLGQIVTTRKLLGDWKEH
;
A
#
# COMPACT_ATOMS: atom_id res chain seq x y z
N SER A 1 0.26 -10.41 -12.58
CA SER A 1 -0.75 -9.67 -13.35
C SER A 1 -0.89 -8.26 -12.80
N CYS A 2 -1.54 -7.34 -13.54
CA CYS A 2 -1.81 -5.99 -13.04
C CYS A 2 -2.71 -5.99 -11.78
N TRP A 3 -3.65 -6.94 -11.69
CA TRP A 3 -4.56 -7.06 -10.55
C TRP A 3 -3.81 -7.55 -9.30
N GLU A 4 -2.94 -8.55 -9.41
CA GLU A 4 -2.09 -9.00 -8.30
C GLU A 4 -1.22 -7.86 -7.76
N LEU A 5 -0.61 -7.06 -8.65
CA LEU A 5 0.18 -5.89 -8.24
C LEU A 5 -0.66 -4.84 -7.52
N LEU A 6 -1.89 -4.57 -8.00
CA LEU A 6 -2.81 -3.66 -7.32
C LEU A 6 -3.19 -4.19 -5.93
N HIS A 7 -3.48 -5.48 -5.81
CA HIS A 7 -3.83 -6.11 -4.53
C HIS A 7 -2.70 -5.97 -3.52
N HIS A 8 -1.49 -6.36 -3.94
CA HIS A 8 -0.28 -6.22 -3.14
C HIS A 8 -0.06 -4.78 -2.69
N THR A 9 -0.26 -3.82 -3.59
CA THR A 9 -0.13 -2.39 -3.28
C THR A 9 -1.13 -1.98 -2.20
N VAL A 10 -2.42 -2.30 -2.36
CA VAL A 10 -3.46 -1.93 -1.40
C VAL A 10 -3.26 -2.59 -0.04
N PHE A 11 -2.82 -3.85 -0.02
CA PHE A 11 -2.50 -4.57 1.21
C PHE A 11 -1.44 -3.81 2.02
N TRP A 12 -0.33 -3.42 1.39
CA TRP A 12 0.73 -2.68 2.08
C TRP A 12 0.32 -1.24 2.43
N GLN A 13 -0.54 -0.60 1.63
CA GLN A 13 -1.13 0.69 2.01
C GLN A 13 -1.90 0.58 3.34
N ASP A 14 -2.71 -0.47 3.54
CA ASP A 14 -3.44 -0.67 4.80
C ASP A 14 -2.48 -0.84 5.99
N ILE A 15 -1.43 -1.63 5.82
CA ILE A 15 -0.43 -1.88 6.88
C ILE A 15 0.28 -0.59 7.26
N LEU A 16 0.71 0.18 6.26
CA LEU A 16 1.40 1.45 6.48
C LEU A 16 0.47 2.52 7.08
N LEU A 17 -0.81 2.56 6.69
CA LEU A 17 -1.81 3.43 7.32
C LEU A 17 -2.02 3.06 8.80
N ARG A 18 -2.04 1.76 9.14
CA ARG A 18 -2.09 1.31 10.54
C ARG A 18 -0.82 1.69 11.30
N ASN A 19 0.35 1.62 10.66
CA ASN A 19 1.59 2.10 11.25
C ASN A 19 1.54 3.62 11.49
N LEU A 20 0.96 4.40 10.58
CA LEU A 20 0.70 5.84 10.78
C LEU A 20 -0.28 6.13 11.93
N ASP A 21 -1.05 5.13 12.38
CA ASP A 21 -1.88 5.19 13.60
C ASP A 21 -1.14 4.70 14.87
N GLY A 22 0.16 4.41 14.77
CA GLY A 22 0.95 3.91 15.90
C GLY A 22 0.74 2.43 16.20
N LYS A 23 0.11 1.69 15.30
CA LYS A 23 -0.08 0.24 15.47
C LYS A 23 1.18 -0.47 15.02
N PHE A 24 1.80 -1.21 15.94
CA PHE A 24 2.81 -2.20 15.59
C PHE A 24 2.18 -3.35 14.80
N ILE A 25 2.82 -3.73 13.71
CA ILE A 25 2.48 -4.90 12.92
C ILE A 25 3.78 -5.67 12.72
N ASP A 26 3.80 -6.94 13.13
CA ASP A 26 4.92 -7.81 12.82
C ASP A 26 4.81 -8.25 11.35
N TRP A 27 5.66 -7.68 10.49
CA TRP A 27 5.64 -8.02 9.08
C TRP A 27 6.14 -9.43 8.80
N SER A 28 6.90 -10.04 9.72
CA SER A 28 7.41 -11.40 9.55
C SER A 28 6.32 -12.46 9.68
N THR A 29 5.18 -12.11 10.27
CA THR A 29 4.02 -13.02 10.39
C THR A 29 3.05 -12.90 9.23
N ILE A 30 3.25 -11.94 8.31
CA ILE A 30 2.39 -11.77 7.14
C ILE A 30 2.68 -12.91 6.17
N SER A 31 1.67 -13.74 5.91
CA SER A 31 1.79 -14.83 4.94
C SER A 31 1.75 -14.31 3.50
N ASN A 32 2.20 -15.14 2.55
CA ASN A 32 2.09 -14.80 1.13
C ASN A 32 0.62 -14.69 0.70
N GLU A 33 -0.24 -15.54 1.25
CA GLU A 33 -1.67 -15.57 0.96
C GLU A 33 -2.41 -14.33 1.48
N GLU A 34 -1.85 -13.64 2.49
CA GLU A 34 -2.40 -12.38 2.97
C GLU A 34 -2.07 -11.21 2.03
N ASN A 35 -0.85 -11.18 1.47
CA ASN A 35 -0.39 -10.05 0.66
C ASN A 35 -0.49 -10.26 -0.86
N TRP A 36 -0.79 -11.47 -1.32
CA TRP A 36 -1.11 -11.81 -2.71
C TRP A 36 -2.51 -12.42 -2.81
N PRO A 37 -3.30 -12.06 -3.83
CA PRO A 37 -4.67 -12.56 -3.96
C PRO A 37 -4.68 -14.03 -4.42
N SER A 38 -5.74 -14.75 -4.04
CA SER A 38 -6.02 -16.09 -4.59
C SER A 38 -6.68 -16.00 -5.97
N ASP A 39 -6.64 -17.10 -6.73
CA ASP A 39 -7.33 -17.19 -8.02
C ASP A 39 -8.85 -16.95 -7.90
N ASP A 40 -9.48 -17.45 -6.82
CA ASP A 40 -10.91 -17.18 -6.55
C ASP A 40 -11.17 -15.68 -6.36
N TYR A 41 -10.28 -14.96 -5.67
CA TYR A 41 -10.39 -13.52 -5.50
C TYR A 41 -10.28 -12.78 -6.85
N LEU A 42 -9.33 -13.20 -7.70
CA LEU A 42 -9.09 -12.63 -9.03
C LEU A 42 -10.20 -12.97 -10.04
N SER A 43 -11.09 -13.92 -9.74
CA SER A 43 -12.16 -14.35 -10.65
C SER A 43 -13.42 -13.48 -10.60
N LYS A 44 -13.49 -12.50 -9.69
CA LYS A 44 -14.71 -11.73 -9.38
C LYS A 44 -14.49 -10.24 -9.63
N ASP A 45 -15.10 -9.70 -10.68
CA ASP A 45 -14.94 -8.28 -11.07
C ASP A 45 -15.29 -7.30 -9.94
N ASP A 46 -16.28 -7.62 -9.10
CA ASP A 46 -16.62 -6.81 -7.92
C ASP A 46 -15.43 -6.64 -6.97
N ASN A 47 -14.58 -7.67 -6.82
CA ASN A 47 -13.36 -7.57 -6.02
C ASN A 47 -12.38 -6.56 -6.62
N PHE A 48 -12.26 -6.50 -7.96
CA PHE A 48 -11.42 -5.49 -8.62
C PHE A 48 -11.95 -4.08 -8.36
N ILE A 49 -13.26 -3.88 -8.52
CA ILE A 49 -13.90 -2.57 -8.32
C ILE A 49 -13.70 -2.09 -6.89
N GLU A 50 -13.95 -2.94 -5.90
CA GLU A 50 -13.73 -2.61 -4.49
C GLU A 50 -12.25 -2.35 -4.17
N LEU A 51 -11.35 -3.09 -4.80
CA LEU A 51 -9.91 -2.89 -4.63
C LEU A 51 -9.46 -1.53 -5.17
N VAL A 52 -9.95 -1.10 -6.33
CA VAL A 52 -9.69 0.24 -6.89
C VAL A 52 -10.26 1.33 -5.98
N LYS A 53 -11.47 1.16 -5.45
CA LYS A 53 -12.03 2.12 -4.48
C LYS A 53 -11.15 2.23 -3.24
N LYS A 54 -10.71 1.09 -2.70
CA LYS A 54 -9.87 1.03 -1.50
C LYS A 54 -8.51 1.67 -1.72
N PHE A 55 -7.88 1.44 -2.87
CA PHE A 55 -6.65 2.12 -3.28
C PHE A 55 -6.79 3.64 -3.19
N ASN A 56 -7.83 4.21 -3.84
CA ASN A 56 -8.05 5.64 -3.86
C ASN A 56 -8.38 6.20 -2.47
N ASN A 57 -9.20 5.49 -1.69
CA ASN A 57 -9.53 5.88 -0.33
C ASN A 57 -8.29 5.89 0.58
N ASN A 58 -7.39 4.93 0.43
CA ASN A 58 -6.15 4.88 1.20
C ASN A 58 -5.21 6.06 0.89
N LEU A 59 -5.14 6.48 -0.38
CA LEU A 59 -4.43 7.71 -0.76
C LEU A 59 -5.05 8.94 -0.08
N GLU A 60 -6.38 9.06 -0.11
CA GLU A 60 -7.09 10.18 0.52
C GLU A 60 -6.86 10.22 2.04
N ILE A 61 -6.90 9.07 2.70
CA ILE A 61 -6.59 8.96 4.14
C ILE A 61 -5.15 9.39 4.41
N ALA A 62 -4.18 8.92 3.62
CA ALA A 62 -2.78 9.30 3.78
C ALA A 62 -2.59 10.82 3.61
N THR A 63 -3.19 11.43 2.59
CA THR A 63 -3.15 12.89 2.37
C THR A 63 -3.74 13.65 3.56
N LYS A 64 -4.94 13.28 4.04
CA LYS A 64 -5.57 13.94 5.19
C LYS A 64 -4.75 13.83 6.48
N LYS A 65 -3.98 12.75 6.65
CA LYS A 65 -3.06 12.57 7.79
C LYS A 65 -1.85 13.48 7.66
N LEU A 66 -1.28 13.59 6.46
CA LEU A 66 -0.13 14.43 6.18
C LEU A 66 -0.37 15.89 6.61
N ASP A 67 -1.56 16.41 6.36
CA ASP A 67 -1.94 17.80 6.70
C ASP A 67 -2.00 18.11 8.21
N LYS A 68 -2.03 17.07 9.06
CA LYS A 68 -2.32 17.20 10.51
C LYS A 68 -1.19 16.73 11.41
N ILE A 69 -0.11 16.20 10.84
CA ILE A 69 0.95 15.51 11.57
C ILE A 69 2.26 16.29 11.49
N ASP A 70 2.97 16.40 12.61
CA ASP A 70 4.37 16.80 12.61
C ASP A 70 5.21 15.67 12.00
N LEU A 71 5.73 15.91 10.80
CA LEU A 71 6.50 14.95 10.03
C LEU A 71 7.80 14.50 10.72
N MET A 72 8.36 15.34 11.60
CA MET A 72 9.60 15.04 12.32
C MET A 72 9.36 14.28 13.63
N LYS A 73 8.11 14.19 14.08
CA LYS A 73 7.74 13.44 15.28
C LYS A 73 7.99 11.94 15.07
N GLY A 74 8.56 11.31 16.08
CA GLY A 74 8.70 9.86 16.18
C GLY A 74 7.40 9.15 16.51
N ILE A 75 7.23 7.95 15.98
CA ILE A 75 6.14 7.03 16.31
C ILE A 75 6.70 5.63 16.60
N LYS A 76 6.24 5.05 17.70
CA LYS A 76 6.60 3.70 18.14
C LYS A 76 5.78 2.67 17.37
N ILE A 77 6.41 2.03 16.39
CA ILE A 77 5.81 0.95 15.56
C ILE A 77 6.71 -0.28 15.51
N GLY A 78 7.45 -0.54 16.59
CA GLY A 78 8.36 -1.66 16.72
C GLY A 78 8.35 -2.20 18.14
N LEU A 79 9.11 -3.26 18.36
CA LEU A 79 9.30 -3.86 19.68
C LEU A 79 9.89 -2.85 20.68
N GLU A 80 9.82 -3.16 21.96
CA GLU A 80 10.17 -2.25 23.07
C GLU A 80 11.56 -1.60 22.90
N HIS A 81 12.55 -2.32 22.38
CA HIS A 81 13.92 -1.82 22.19
C HIS A 81 14.20 -1.21 20.79
N THR A 82 13.23 -1.20 19.88
CA THR A 82 13.41 -0.60 18.55
C THR A 82 13.24 0.92 18.62
N PRO A 83 14.13 1.73 18.01
CA PRO A 83 13.94 3.17 17.94
C PRO A 83 12.63 3.56 17.24
N ASP A 84 12.08 4.71 17.63
CA ASP A 84 10.93 5.29 16.93
C ASP A 84 11.27 5.61 15.48
N VAL A 85 10.28 5.45 14.61
CA VAL A 85 10.37 5.86 13.21
C VAL A 85 9.69 7.21 13.06
N THR A 86 10.23 8.14 12.27
CA THR A 86 9.55 9.41 12.03
C THR A 86 8.37 9.25 11.07
N TYR A 87 7.35 10.08 11.23
CA TYR A 87 6.22 10.08 10.29
C TYR A 87 6.65 10.31 8.84
N ILE A 88 7.62 11.20 8.60
CA ILE A 88 8.16 11.42 7.25
C ILE A 88 8.72 10.13 6.65
N ARG A 89 9.39 9.29 7.44
CA ARG A 89 9.93 8.02 6.95
C ARG A 89 8.82 7.06 6.53
N LEU A 90 7.74 6.98 7.31
CA LEU A 90 6.58 6.13 6.95
C LEU A 90 5.88 6.62 5.68
N PHE A 91 5.67 7.93 5.55
CA PHE A 91 5.09 8.50 4.33
C PHE A 91 5.99 8.25 3.10
N LEU A 92 7.31 8.39 3.23
CA LEU A 92 8.23 8.08 2.14
C LEU A 92 8.13 6.61 1.72
N VAL A 93 8.08 5.67 2.66
CA VAL A 93 7.89 4.25 2.35
C VAL A 93 6.55 4.01 1.63
N PHE A 94 5.46 4.63 2.11
CA PHE A 94 4.15 4.55 1.48
C PHE A 94 4.16 5.07 0.04
N LEU A 95 4.75 6.26 -0.19
CA LEU A 95 4.86 6.87 -1.51
C LEU A 95 5.73 6.03 -2.45
N GLN A 96 6.89 5.56 -1.97
CA GLN A 96 7.84 4.78 -2.77
C GLN A 96 7.23 3.44 -3.19
N HIS A 97 6.64 2.70 -2.25
CA HIS A 97 6.00 1.41 -2.52
C HIS A 97 4.83 1.56 -3.51
N THR A 98 3.94 2.53 -3.25
CA THR A 98 2.80 2.81 -4.15
C THR A 98 3.27 3.18 -5.55
N SER A 99 4.23 4.10 -5.67
CA SER A 99 4.72 4.58 -6.98
C SER A 99 5.47 3.49 -7.75
N TYR A 100 6.24 2.66 -7.04
CA TYR A 100 6.97 1.55 -7.63
C TYR A 100 6.02 0.53 -8.29
N HIS A 101 5.00 0.07 -7.56
CA HIS A 101 4.06 -0.91 -8.10
C HIS A 101 3.10 -0.32 -9.14
N LEU A 102 2.70 0.96 -9.03
CA LEU A 102 2.01 1.64 -10.12
C LEU A 102 2.85 1.67 -11.40
N GLY A 103 4.15 1.93 -11.28
CA GLY A 103 5.09 1.88 -12.42
C GLY A 103 5.16 0.48 -13.05
N GLN A 104 5.15 -0.58 -12.23
CA GLN A 104 5.08 -1.95 -12.72
C GLN A 104 3.77 -2.23 -13.46
N ILE A 105 2.62 -1.78 -12.93
CA ILE A 105 1.31 -1.95 -13.58
C ILE A 105 1.31 -1.26 -14.96
N VAL A 106 1.74 0.01 -15.03
CA VAL A 106 1.83 0.74 -16.30
C VAL A 106 2.76 0.01 -17.28
N THR A 107 3.92 -0.44 -16.82
CA THR A 107 4.89 -1.17 -17.65
C THR A 107 4.28 -2.48 -18.18
N THR A 108 3.62 -3.27 -17.33
CA THR A 108 2.95 -4.50 -17.73
C THR A 108 1.87 -4.21 -18.77
N ARG A 109 1.04 -3.18 -18.58
CA ARG A 109 0.02 -2.80 -19.56
C ARG A 109 0.61 -2.39 -20.90
N LYS A 110 1.72 -1.66 -20.90
CA LYS A 110 2.45 -1.28 -22.12
C LYS A 110 2.98 -2.51 -22.85
N LEU A 111 3.61 -3.44 -22.13
CA LEU A 111 4.15 -4.68 -22.70
C LEU A 111 3.06 -5.58 -23.30
N LEU A 112 1.85 -5.55 -22.74
CA LEU A 112 0.69 -6.30 -23.26
C LEU A 112 -0.02 -5.61 -24.43
N GLY A 113 0.35 -4.37 -24.79
CA GLY A 113 -0.37 -3.57 -25.79
C GLY A 113 -1.70 -2.98 -25.28
N ASP A 114 -2.02 -3.15 -23.99
CA ASP A 114 -3.25 -2.70 -23.33
C ASP A 114 -3.13 -1.30 -22.71
N TRP A 115 -2.09 -0.55 -23.11
CA TRP A 115 -1.88 0.84 -22.75
C TRP A 115 -2.18 1.74 -23.93
N LYS A 116 -3.24 2.54 -23.83
CA LYS A 116 -3.50 3.59 -24.82
C LYS A 116 -2.51 4.73 -24.60
N GLU A 117 -1.68 5.02 -25.60
CA GLU A 117 -0.95 6.30 -25.62
C GLU A 117 -1.99 7.42 -25.80
N HIS A 118 -1.85 8.47 -24.98
CA HIS A 118 -2.68 9.67 -25.07
C HIS A 118 -2.23 10.55 -26.23
#